data_AF-A0A8K0VGH1-F1
#
_entry.id   AF-A0A8K0VGH1-F1
#
_cell.length_a   1.000
_cell.length_b   1.000
_cell.length_c   1.000
_cell.angle_alpha   90.00
_cell.angle_beta   90.00
_cell.angle_gamma   90.00
#
_symmetry.space_group_name_H-M   'P 1'
#
loop_
_entity.id
_entity.type
_entity.pdbx_description
1 polymer ?
#
loop_
_entity_poly.entity_id
_entity_poly.type
_entity_poly.pdbx_seq_one_letter_code
_entity_poly.pdbx_strand_id
1 'polypeptide(L)'
;MDFYTEIFGLRHIFTLHVSEHFSVTYMGHSHGGKNGTGYQTAEELNREKNNAEGLLELVHLDTPDNSLPASTRVANTFGHIGMVVPDILATQARLDAYPGIEIIKRTDDDLKVPSDIATATSLSPEKIAQLSQAERDLILGVLTPFNKPLIFVNDPDGNLIEIQPQEGAALL
;
A
#
# COMPACT_ATOMS: atom_id res chain seq x y z
N MET A 1 0.60 7.54 -11.12
CA MET A 1 0.69 8.49 -9.97
C MET A 1 -0.68 8.86 -9.45
N ASP A 2 -1.68 9.04 -10.32
CA ASP A 2 -3.05 9.47 -9.94
C ASP A 2 -3.65 8.67 -8.79
N PHE A 3 -3.51 7.34 -8.80
CA PHE A 3 -3.88 6.47 -7.68
C PHE A 3 -3.37 6.99 -6.32
N TYR A 4 -2.06 7.25 -6.20
CA TYR A 4 -1.43 7.69 -4.95
C TYR A 4 -1.86 9.11 -4.56
N THR A 5 -2.02 10.00 -5.53
CA THR A 5 -2.46 11.38 -5.28
C THR A 5 -3.93 11.44 -4.89
N GLU A 6 -4.79 10.76 -5.64
CA GLU A 6 -6.23 10.89 -5.53
C GLU A 6 -6.81 10.01 -4.43
N ILE A 7 -6.22 8.88 -4.07
CA ILE A 7 -6.74 8.07 -2.97
C ILE A 7 -6.12 8.50 -1.66
N PHE A 8 -4.79 8.59 -1.64
CA PHE A 8 -4.03 8.78 -0.41
C PHE A 8 -3.57 10.23 -0.22
N GLY A 9 -3.72 11.13 -1.19
CA GLY A 9 -3.30 12.51 -1.03
C GLY A 9 -1.78 12.71 -1.04
N LEU A 10 -1.02 11.72 -1.53
CA LEU A 10 0.41 11.89 -1.75
C LEU A 10 0.64 12.99 -2.78
N ARG A 11 1.70 13.77 -2.59
CA ARG A 11 2.10 14.82 -3.51
C ARG A 11 3.35 14.41 -4.25
N HIS A 12 3.37 14.71 -5.55
CA HIS A 12 4.60 14.73 -6.33
C HIS A 12 5.57 15.74 -5.73
N ILE A 13 6.80 15.29 -5.43
CA ILE A 13 7.87 16.15 -4.93
C ILE A 13 8.78 16.56 -6.10
N PHE A 14 9.32 15.58 -6.81
CA PHE A 14 10.14 15.79 -8.00
C PHE A 14 10.22 14.50 -8.83
N THR A 15 10.62 14.65 -10.09
CA THR A 15 11.00 13.54 -10.97
C THR A 15 12.41 13.77 -11.48
N LEU A 16 13.26 12.76 -11.33
CA LEU A 16 14.56 12.69 -11.96
C LEU A 16 14.40 12.00 -13.32
N HIS A 17 14.50 12.78 -14.41
CA HIS A 17 14.56 12.25 -15.77
C HIS A 17 16.01 11.90 -16.09
N VAL A 18 16.30 10.61 -16.25
CA VAL A 18 17.66 10.11 -16.53
C VAL A 18 17.86 9.91 -18.03
N SER A 19 16.83 9.42 -18.73
CA SER A 19 16.80 9.28 -20.19
C SER A 19 15.36 9.47 -20.70
N GLU A 20 15.17 9.37 -22.02
CA GLU A 20 13.84 9.36 -22.65
C GLU A 20 12.92 8.27 -22.07
N HIS A 21 13.48 7.13 -21.71
CA HIS A 21 12.73 5.95 -21.26
C HIS A 21 12.91 5.62 -19.78
N PHE A 22 13.72 6.36 -19.02
CA PHE A 22 13.96 6.05 -17.61
C PHE A 22 13.81 7.28 -16.72
N SER A 23 12.95 7.15 -15.71
CA SER A 23 12.73 8.19 -14.71
C SER A 23 12.48 7.61 -13.32
N VAL A 24 12.76 8.44 -12.31
CA VAL A 24 12.51 8.12 -10.92
C VAL A 24 11.68 9.24 -10.31
N THR A 25 10.50 8.92 -9.80
CA THR A 25 9.57 9.90 -9.24
C THR A 25 9.40 9.69 -7.76
N TYR A 26 9.55 10.76 -6.99
CA TYR A 26 9.34 10.74 -5.54
C TYR A 26 8.01 11.39 -5.19
N MET A 27 7.23 10.69 -4.38
CA MET A 27 5.97 11.15 -3.82
C MET A 27 6.01 11.09 -2.29
N GLY A 28 5.23 11.94 -1.62
CA GLY A 28 5.11 11.92 -0.16
C GLY A 28 4.02 12.85 0.34
N HIS A 29 3.73 12.80 1.64
CA HIS A 29 2.78 13.72 2.26
C HIS A 29 3.40 15.09 2.59
N SER A 30 2.54 16.10 2.69
CA SER A 30 2.93 17.39 3.29
C SER A 30 3.17 17.20 4.79
N HIS A 31 4.27 17.73 5.30
CA HIS A 31 4.64 17.73 6.71
C HIS A 31 4.15 19.00 7.44
N GLY A 32 3.04 19.58 6.97
CA GLY A 32 2.35 20.67 7.66
C GLY A 32 2.92 22.08 7.49
N GLY A 33 4.04 22.26 6.79
CA GLY A 33 4.63 23.57 6.50
C GLY A 33 5.09 24.33 7.74
N LYS A 34 6.33 24.81 7.75
CA LYS A 34 6.88 25.52 8.93
C LYS A 34 6.28 26.91 9.18
N ASN A 35 5.33 27.33 8.34
CA ASN A 35 4.65 28.62 8.42
C ASN A 35 3.29 28.56 9.15
N GLY A 36 2.90 27.40 9.70
CA GLY A 36 1.66 27.24 10.46
C GLY A 36 0.38 27.17 9.61
N THR A 37 0.49 27.07 8.28
CA THR A 37 -0.67 26.99 7.38
C THR A 37 -1.12 25.56 7.09
N GLY A 38 -0.35 24.54 7.49
CA GLY A 38 -0.57 23.15 7.06
C GLY A 38 -0.10 22.87 5.63
N TYR A 39 0.20 23.93 4.85
CA TYR A 39 0.52 23.85 3.44
C TYR A 39 2.03 24.00 3.20
N GLN A 40 2.56 23.14 2.31
CA GLN A 40 3.89 23.28 1.73
C GLN A 40 3.79 23.48 0.22
N THR A 41 4.49 24.46 -0.31
CA THR A 41 4.71 24.61 -1.75
C THR A 41 5.56 23.44 -2.28
N ALA A 42 5.57 23.24 -3.60
CA ALA A 42 6.42 22.23 -4.22
C ALA A 42 7.92 22.50 -3.96
N GLU A 43 8.33 23.77 -3.95
CA GLU A 43 9.70 24.18 -3.64
C GLU A 43 10.09 23.82 -2.20
N GLU A 44 9.19 24.06 -1.23
CA GLU A 44 9.40 23.69 0.16
C GLU A 44 9.50 22.17 0.34
N LEU A 45 8.61 21.40 -0.27
CA LEU A 45 8.65 19.94 -0.26
C LEU A 45 9.98 19.42 -0.82
N ASN A 46 10.40 19.93 -1.98
CA ASN A 46 11.65 19.49 -2.59
C ASN A 46 12.89 19.87 -1.77
N ARG A 47 12.91 21.05 -1.15
CA ARG A 47 14.00 21.48 -0.28
C ARG A 47 14.12 20.61 0.98
N GLU A 48 12.99 20.15 1.51
CA GLU A 48 12.94 19.43 2.79
C GLU A 48 12.94 17.91 2.66
N LYS A 49 12.79 17.37 1.44
CA LYS A 49 12.63 15.93 1.16
C LYS A 49 13.67 15.02 1.79
N ASN A 50 14.93 15.46 1.92
CA ASN A 50 15.99 14.62 2.49
C ASN A 50 15.80 14.38 4.00
N ASN A 51 14.91 15.14 4.65
CA ASN A 51 14.50 14.97 6.04
C ASN A 51 13.02 14.54 6.15
N ALA A 52 12.39 14.16 5.03
CA ALA A 52 11.02 13.66 5.01
C ALA A 52 11.00 12.16 5.33
N GLU A 53 9.91 11.72 5.92
CA GLU A 53 9.63 10.30 6.18
C GLU A 53 8.48 9.83 5.29
N GLY A 54 8.37 8.52 5.08
CA GLY A 54 7.27 7.94 4.29
C GLY A 54 7.27 8.37 2.82
N LEU A 55 8.45 8.56 2.21
CA LEU A 55 8.55 8.79 0.77
C LEU A 55 8.31 7.50 -0.02
N LEU A 56 7.60 7.63 -1.13
CA LEU A 56 7.43 6.59 -2.13
C LEU A 56 8.25 6.93 -3.37
N GLU A 57 9.18 6.05 -3.73
CA GLU A 57 9.99 6.15 -4.94
C GLU A 57 9.40 5.22 -6.01
N LEU A 58 8.94 5.81 -7.11
CA LEU A 58 8.41 5.10 -8.27
C LEU A 58 9.47 5.12 -9.37
N VAL A 59 9.98 3.94 -9.72
CA VAL A 59 10.97 3.77 -10.78
C VAL A 59 10.25 3.35 -12.06
N HIS A 60 10.36 4.15 -13.11
CA HIS A 60 9.70 3.90 -14.38
C HIS A 60 10.71 3.67 -15.49
N LEU A 61 10.61 2.50 -16.13
CA LEU A 61 11.31 2.14 -17.35
C LEU A 61 10.26 1.90 -18.46
N ASP A 62 10.32 2.70 -19.51
CA ASP A 62 9.46 2.61 -20.67
C ASP A 62 10.09 1.67 -21.71
N THR A 63 9.68 0.40 -21.67
CA THR A 63 10.11 -0.64 -22.61
C THR A 63 8.90 -1.41 -23.14
N PRO A 64 8.98 -2.00 -24.35
CA PRO A 64 7.87 -2.78 -24.92
C PRO A 64 7.39 -3.93 -24.02
N ASP A 65 8.31 -4.52 -23.25
CA ASP A 65 7.99 -5.39 -22.12
C ASP A 65 8.43 -4.69 -20.84
N ASN A 66 7.46 -4.25 -20.06
CA ASN A 66 7.64 -3.61 -18.76
C ASN A 66 6.91 -4.40 -17.66
N SER A 67 6.65 -5.69 -17.91
CA SER A 67 5.93 -6.53 -16.96
C SER A 67 6.81 -6.87 -15.75
N LEU A 68 6.34 -6.49 -14.56
CA LEU A 68 6.95 -6.86 -13.29
C LEU A 68 5.92 -7.64 -12.47
N PRO A 69 6.23 -8.87 -12.01
CA PRO A 69 5.29 -9.61 -11.19
C PRO A 69 5.17 -8.97 -9.80
N ALA A 70 3.96 -8.58 -9.42
CA ALA A 70 3.68 -8.10 -8.08
C ALA A 70 3.80 -9.21 -7.01
N SER A 71 4.01 -8.82 -5.75
CA SER A 71 4.08 -9.72 -4.59
C SER A 71 2.80 -10.55 -4.37
N THR A 72 1.67 -10.04 -4.84
CA THR A 72 0.36 -10.71 -4.86
C THR A 72 0.31 -11.90 -5.82
N ARG A 73 1.16 -11.92 -6.85
CA ARG A 73 1.26 -12.99 -7.85
C ARG A 73 2.37 -13.99 -7.52
N VAL A 74 3.52 -13.48 -7.09
CA VAL A 74 4.68 -14.29 -6.73
C VAL A 74 5.20 -13.84 -5.38
N ALA A 75 5.05 -14.71 -4.37
CA ALA A 75 5.56 -14.46 -3.03
C ALA A 75 7.06 -14.14 -3.09
N ASN A 76 7.44 -13.00 -2.52
CA ASN A 76 8.82 -12.54 -2.43
C ASN A 76 9.07 -11.90 -1.06
N THR A 77 10.21 -11.24 -0.87
CA THR A 77 10.59 -10.65 0.43
C THR A 77 9.80 -9.39 0.77
N PHE A 78 9.26 -8.69 -0.23
CA PHE A 78 8.43 -7.52 -0.05
C PHE A 78 6.94 -7.93 -0.04
N GLY A 79 6.24 -7.55 1.03
CA GLY A 79 4.80 -7.83 1.16
C GLY A 79 3.96 -6.71 0.57
N HIS A 80 3.94 -5.57 1.24
CA HIS A 80 3.12 -4.41 0.93
C HIS A 80 3.71 -3.14 1.56
N ILE A 81 3.18 -1.98 1.18
CA ILE A 81 3.27 -0.76 1.99
C ILE A 81 1.98 -0.56 2.80
N GLY A 82 2.09 0.15 3.93
CA GLY A 82 0.97 0.45 4.81
C GLY A 82 0.58 1.92 4.77
N MET A 83 -0.72 2.20 4.76
CA MET A 83 -1.30 3.53 4.86
C MET A 83 -2.18 3.61 6.10
N VAL A 84 -1.88 4.55 7.00
CA VAL A 84 -2.71 4.81 8.19
C VAL A 84 -3.70 5.92 7.87
N VAL A 85 -4.99 5.67 8.10
CA VAL A 85 -6.08 6.62 7.80
C VAL A 85 -6.89 6.95 9.05
N PRO A 86 -7.39 8.19 9.19
CA PRO A 86 -8.15 8.60 10.38
C PRO A 86 -9.52 7.93 10.49
N ASP A 87 -10.13 7.58 9.35
CA ASP A 87 -11.44 6.92 9.29
C ASP A 87 -11.41 5.86 8.19
N ILE A 88 -11.48 4.59 8.62
CA ILE A 88 -11.42 3.44 7.72
C ILE A 88 -12.70 3.28 6.90
N LEU A 89 -13.86 3.68 7.44
CA LEU A 89 -15.15 3.59 6.75
C LEU A 89 -15.27 4.68 5.68
N ALA A 90 -14.84 5.90 6.00
CA ALA A 90 -14.74 6.97 5.01
C ALA A 90 -13.75 6.62 3.90
N THR A 91 -12.61 6.00 4.25
CA THR A 91 -11.66 5.48 3.27
C THR A 91 -12.27 4.39 2.40
N GLN A 92 -12.98 3.42 2.98
CA GLN A 92 -13.69 2.37 2.23
C GLN A 92 -14.68 3.00 1.22
N ALA A 93 -15.48 3.98 1.64
CA ALA A 93 -16.42 4.66 0.76
C ALA A 93 -15.71 5.42 -0.39
N ARG A 94 -14.55 6.04 -0.11
CA ARG A 94 -13.72 6.68 -1.15
C ARG A 94 -13.23 5.66 -2.18
N LEU A 95 -12.74 4.51 -1.72
CA LEU A 95 -12.26 3.43 -2.58
C LEU A 95 -13.42 2.86 -3.42
N ASP A 96 -14.57 2.61 -2.82
CA ASP A 96 -15.75 2.08 -3.51
C ASP A 96 -16.24 2.99 -4.66
N ALA A 97 -16.03 4.30 -4.51
CA ALA A 97 -16.36 5.30 -5.54
C ALA A 97 -15.25 5.50 -6.59
N TYR A 98 -14.04 4.97 -6.35
CA TYR A 98 -12.90 5.18 -7.24
C TYR A 98 -12.93 4.21 -8.42
N PRO A 99 -12.92 4.69 -9.68
CA PRO A 99 -13.06 3.81 -10.83
C PRO A 99 -11.82 2.92 -11.02
N GLY A 100 -12.05 1.63 -11.27
CA GLY A 100 -11.00 0.69 -11.66
C GLY A 100 -10.11 0.20 -10.52
N ILE A 101 -10.41 0.54 -9.26
CA ILE A 101 -9.65 0.01 -8.13
C ILE A 101 -9.99 -1.45 -7.86
N GLU A 102 -8.95 -2.24 -7.59
CA GLU A 102 -9.09 -3.62 -7.15
C GLU A 102 -9.03 -3.70 -5.62
N ILE A 103 -10.20 -3.85 -4.99
CA ILE A 103 -10.31 -4.06 -3.54
C ILE A 103 -10.24 -5.55 -3.27
N ILE A 104 -9.15 -6.00 -2.64
CA ILE A 104 -8.88 -7.41 -2.35
C ILE A 104 -9.62 -7.87 -1.10
N LYS A 105 -9.71 -6.99 -0.09
CA LYS A 105 -10.43 -7.23 1.16
C LYS A 105 -11.02 -5.92 1.66
N ARG A 106 -12.31 -5.92 1.98
CA ARG A 106 -12.96 -4.79 2.65
C ARG A 106 -12.73 -4.82 4.15
N THR A 107 -12.96 -3.69 4.81
CA THR A 107 -13.05 -3.67 6.27
C THR A 107 -14.19 -4.58 6.73
N ASP A 108 -14.03 -5.21 7.89
CA ASP A 108 -14.89 -6.24 8.49
C ASP A 108 -14.97 -7.60 7.78
N ASP A 109 -14.49 -7.72 6.54
CA ASP A 109 -14.31 -9.03 5.89
C ASP A 109 -13.28 -9.86 6.66
N ASP A 110 -13.46 -11.18 6.66
CA ASP A 110 -12.45 -12.10 7.17
C ASP A 110 -11.31 -12.27 6.17
N LEU A 111 -10.10 -12.50 6.68
CA LEU A 111 -8.96 -12.87 5.86
C LEU A 111 -9.24 -14.23 5.20
N LYS A 112 -9.11 -14.29 3.88
CA LYS A 112 -9.26 -15.53 3.10
C LYS A 112 -7.88 -16.12 2.82
N VAL A 113 -7.76 -17.44 2.93
CA VAL A 113 -6.59 -18.19 2.47
C VAL A 113 -7.09 -19.40 1.66
N PRO A 114 -6.65 -19.57 0.39
CA PRO A 114 -5.68 -18.74 -0.32
C PRO A 114 -6.26 -17.37 -0.75
N SER A 115 -5.39 -16.38 -0.88
CA SER A 115 -5.70 -15.05 -1.42
C SER A 115 -4.44 -14.34 -1.88
N ASP A 116 -4.60 -13.25 -2.64
CA ASP A 116 -3.49 -12.37 -3.04
C ASP A 116 -2.77 -11.76 -1.83
N ILE A 117 -3.52 -11.45 -0.75
CA ILE A 117 -2.95 -11.04 0.55
C ILE A 117 -2.05 -12.14 1.10
N ALA A 118 -2.55 -13.39 1.13
CA ALA A 118 -1.79 -14.52 1.65
C ALA A 118 -0.49 -14.74 0.87
N THR A 119 -0.53 -14.64 -0.46
CA THR A 119 0.68 -14.74 -1.30
C THR A 119 1.69 -13.64 -0.96
N ALA A 120 1.24 -12.39 -0.87
CA ALA A 120 2.11 -11.27 -0.52
C ALA A 120 2.71 -11.39 0.90
N THR A 121 2.01 -12.04 1.83
CA THR A 121 2.48 -12.23 3.23
C THR A 121 3.13 -13.59 3.47
N SER A 122 3.73 -14.21 2.44
CA SER A 122 4.43 -15.51 2.52
C SER A 122 3.58 -16.72 2.94
N LEU A 123 2.26 -16.60 2.89
CA LEU A 123 1.27 -17.66 3.11
C LEU A 123 0.70 -18.18 1.78
N SER A 124 1.52 -18.20 0.72
CA SER A 124 1.12 -18.76 -0.57
C SER A 124 0.66 -20.22 -0.42
N PRO A 125 -0.21 -20.73 -1.32
CA PRO A 125 -0.72 -22.10 -1.24
C PRO A 125 0.37 -23.16 -1.07
N GLU A 126 1.49 -23.00 -1.76
CA GLU A 126 2.62 -23.93 -1.72
C GLU A 126 3.36 -23.89 -0.38
N LYS A 127 3.44 -22.72 0.26
CA LYS A 127 4.09 -22.54 1.56
C LYS A 127 3.20 -23.05 2.68
N ILE A 128 1.93 -22.66 2.69
CA ILE A 128 1.00 -23.05 3.74
C ILE A 128 0.72 -24.56 3.73
N ALA A 129 0.77 -25.20 2.56
CA ALA A 129 0.64 -26.66 2.44
C ALA A 129 1.74 -27.45 3.17
N GLN A 130 2.90 -26.83 3.45
CA GLN A 130 4.01 -27.45 4.17
C GLN A 130 3.81 -27.47 5.70
N LEU A 131 2.84 -26.70 6.21
CA LEU A 131 2.54 -26.61 7.64
C LEU A 131 1.54 -27.69 8.06
N SER A 132 1.56 -28.06 9.34
CA SER A 132 0.52 -28.93 9.93
C SER A 132 -0.84 -28.21 9.98
N GLN A 133 -1.95 -28.95 10.03
CA GLN A 133 -3.28 -28.34 10.17
C GLN A 133 -3.38 -27.47 11.43
N ALA A 134 -2.86 -27.95 12.57
CA ALA A 134 -2.88 -27.20 13.83
C ALA A 134 -2.12 -25.87 13.73
N GLU A 135 -1.00 -25.83 13.00
CA GLU A 135 -0.24 -24.61 12.77
C GLU A 135 -1.02 -23.62 11.89
N ARG A 136 -1.68 -24.11 10.84
CA ARG A 136 -2.53 -23.28 9.97
C ARG A 136 -3.69 -22.69 10.77
N ASP A 137 -4.34 -23.49 11.60
CA ASP A 137 -5.45 -23.06 12.45
C ASP A 137 -5.00 -21.97 13.44
N LEU A 138 -3.80 -22.11 14.04
CA LEU A 138 -3.21 -21.09 14.91
C LEU A 138 -2.96 -19.78 14.16
N ILE A 139 -2.31 -19.85 13.00
CA ILE A 139 -2.01 -18.67 12.17
C ILE A 139 -3.30 -17.95 11.78
N LEU A 140 -4.29 -18.68 11.25
CA LEU A 140 -5.55 -18.08 10.81
C LEU A 140 -6.39 -17.57 11.99
N GLY A 141 -6.33 -18.24 13.14
CA GLY A 141 -7.00 -17.82 14.37
C GLY A 141 -6.51 -16.47 14.90
N VAL A 142 -5.24 -16.12 14.67
CA VAL A 142 -4.66 -14.83 15.05
C VAL A 142 -4.82 -13.79 13.93
N LEU A 143 -4.47 -14.16 12.69
CA LEU A 143 -4.44 -13.21 11.58
C LEU A 143 -5.83 -12.75 11.16
N THR A 144 -6.84 -13.62 11.19
CA THR A 144 -8.21 -13.25 10.78
C THR A 144 -8.77 -12.09 11.63
N PRO A 145 -8.82 -12.16 12.97
CA PRO A 145 -9.31 -11.03 13.78
C PRO A 145 -8.41 -9.80 13.68
N PHE A 146 -7.08 -9.98 13.59
CA PHE A 146 -6.14 -8.86 13.44
C PHE A 146 -6.35 -8.09 12.13
N ASN A 147 -6.59 -8.80 11.02
CA ASN A 147 -6.79 -8.21 9.70
C ASN A 147 -8.23 -7.73 9.47
N LYS A 148 -9.18 -8.15 10.29
CA LYS A 148 -10.60 -7.81 10.15
C LYS A 148 -10.85 -6.30 9.97
N PRO A 149 -10.30 -5.38 10.80
CA PRO A 149 -10.51 -3.94 10.61
C PRO A 149 -9.82 -3.34 9.38
N LEU A 150 -8.88 -4.06 8.76
CA LEU A 150 -8.02 -3.54 7.69
C LEU A 150 -8.69 -3.63 6.32
N ILE A 151 -8.30 -2.73 5.39
CA ILE A 151 -8.63 -2.81 3.97
C ILE A 151 -7.36 -3.17 3.20
N PHE A 152 -7.49 -3.99 2.16
CA PHE A 152 -6.40 -4.26 1.23
C PHE A 152 -6.83 -3.96 -0.20
N VAL A 153 -5.99 -3.23 -0.91
CA VAL A 153 -6.18 -2.90 -2.33
C VAL A 153 -4.90 -3.16 -3.11
N ASN A 154 -5.01 -3.29 -4.43
CA ASN A 154 -3.86 -3.22 -5.31
C ASN A 154 -3.71 -1.79 -5.87
N ASP A 155 -2.47 -1.34 -5.99
CA ASP A 155 -2.14 -0.23 -6.88
C ASP A 155 -2.28 -0.65 -8.35
N PRO A 156 -2.14 0.27 -9.33
CA PRO A 156 -2.28 -0.06 -10.74
C PRO A 156 -1.29 -1.10 -11.28
N ASP A 157 -0.16 -1.31 -10.59
CA ASP A 157 0.87 -2.30 -10.95
C ASP A 157 0.65 -3.65 -10.22
N GLY A 158 -0.38 -3.75 -9.39
CA GLY A 158 -0.72 -4.96 -8.64
C GLY A 158 -0.04 -5.08 -7.28
N ASN A 159 0.69 -4.06 -6.84
CA ASN A 159 1.32 -4.05 -5.52
C ASN A 159 0.27 -3.92 -4.43
N LEU A 160 0.39 -4.74 -3.39
CA LEU A 160 -0.54 -4.73 -2.28
C LEU A 160 -0.32 -3.49 -1.41
N ILE A 161 -1.42 -2.83 -1.05
CA ILE A 161 -1.47 -1.72 -0.10
C ILE A 161 -2.36 -2.15 1.07
N GLU A 162 -1.78 -2.15 2.27
CA GLU A 162 -2.52 -2.34 3.51
C GLU A 162 -3.01 -0.98 4.03
N ILE A 163 -4.28 -0.88 4.38
CA ILE A 163 -4.87 0.36 4.91
C ILE A 163 -5.38 0.07 6.32
N GLN A 164 -4.82 0.80 7.29
CA GLN A 164 -5.10 0.63 8.71
C GLN A 164 -5.80 1.87 9.29
N PRO A 165 -6.76 1.71 10.21
CA PRO A 165 -7.24 2.84 11.01
C PRO A 165 -6.12 3.42 11.88
N GLN A 166 -6.19 4.71 12.18
CA GLN A 166 -5.26 5.42 13.06
C GLN A 166 -5.20 4.80 14.46
N GLU A 167 -6.36 4.40 14.98
CA GLU A 167 -6.43 3.63 16.21
C GLU A 167 -6.22 2.16 15.86
N GLY A 168 -5.16 1.56 16.40
CA GLY A 168 -4.87 0.14 16.22
C GLY A 168 -5.98 -0.74 16.79
N ALA A 169 -5.99 -2.02 16.41
CA ALA A 169 -6.85 -3.00 17.04
C ALA A 169 -6.61 -2.97 18.57
N ALA A 170 -7.68 -2.93 19.35
CA ALA A 170 -7.57 -3.04 20.80
C ALA A 170 -6.79 -4.33 21.12
N LEU A 171 -5.61 -4.17 21.72
CA LEU A 171 -4.81 -5.32 22.15
C LEU A 171 -5.60 -6.05 23.24
N LEU A 172 -5.92 -7.32 22.99
CA LEU A 172 -6.58 -8.22 23.94
C LEU A 172 -5.65 -8.58 25.10
#